data_AF-A0A2T5BIT6-F1
#
_entry.id   AF-A0A2T5BIT6-F1
#
_cell.length_a   1.000
_cell.length_b   1.000
_cell.length_c   1.000
_cell.angle_alpha   90.00
_cell.angle_beta   90.00
_cell.angle_gamma   90.00
#
_symmetry.space_group_name_H-M   'P 1'
#
loop_
_entity.id
_entity.type
_entity.pdbx_description
1 polymer ?
#
loop_
_entity_poly.entity_id
_entity_poly.type
_entity_poly.pdbx_seq_one_letter_code
_entity_poly.pdbx_strand_id
1 'polypeptide(L)'
;MAVYERKHEMNKNTVIPVRSDKQSQDNIAYIRQMLAELRAVANIEGAEMLRYLLEMAYMEASDIQAGLRPLSIRSEGDKSAGIAMQPAGKVKFQQ
;
A
#
# COMPACT_ATOMS: atom_id res chain seq x y z
N MET A 1 27.67 -8.90 -38.16
CA MET A 1 26.91 -9.45 -37.01
C MET A 1 26.91 -8.38 -35.92
N ALA A 2 25.92 -7.49 -35.94
CA ALA A 2 25.79 -6.36 -35.02
C ALA A 2 24.32 -5.91 -35.05
N VAL A 3 23.55 -6.40 -34.10
CA VAL A 3 22.93 -5.66 -32.98
C VAL A 3 21.47 -5.36 -33.30
N TYR A 4 20.60 -6.10 -32.63
CA TYR A 4 19.16 -5.95 -32.58
C TYR A 4 18.78 -4.56 -32.05
N GLU A 5 18.18 -3.71 -32.87
CA GLU A 5 17.45 -2.53 -32.40
C GLU A 5 16.07 -2.94 -31.89
N ARG A 6 16.00 -3.41 -30.64
CA ARG A 6 14.73 -3.59 -29.93
C ARG A 6 14.29 -2.22 -29.41
N LYS A 7 13.39 -1.56 -30.14
CA LYS A 7 12.63 -0.41 -29.64
C LYS A 7 11.88 -0.83 -28.37
N HIS A 8 12.27 -0.29 -27.23
CA HIS A 8 11.52 -0.43 -25.98
C HIS A 8 10.28 0.46 -26.06
N GLU A 9 9.20 -0.06 -26.67
CA GLU A 9 7.87 0.50 -26.51
C GLU A 9 7.37 0.18 -25.11
N MET A 10 7.31 1.20 -24.25
CA MET A 10 6.60 1.15 -22.97
C MET A 10 5.11 0.92 -23.24
N ASN A 11 4.61 -0.26 -22.89
CA ASN A 11 3.19 -0.57 -22.89
C ASN A 11 2.46 0.34 -21.87
N LYS A 12 1.67 1.30 -22.37
CA LYS A 12 0.86 2.23 -21.56
C LYS A 12 -0.44 1.63 -21.01
N ASN A 13 -0.69 0.33 -21.19
CA ASN A 13 -1.93 -0.32 -20.78
C ASN A 13 -1.72 -1.30 -19.61
N THR A 14 -1.04 -0.88 -18.54
CA THR A 14 -1.44 -1.40 -17.23
C THR A 14 -2.64 -0.59 -16.77
N VAL A 15 -3.82 -0.93 -17.28
CA VAL A 15 -5.08 -0.53 -16.65
C VAL A 15 -5.10 -1.25 -15.31
N ILE A 16 -4.54 -0.61 -14.26
CA ILE A 16 -4.84 -1.02 -12.90
C ILE A 16 -6.34 -0.74 -12.78
N PRO A 17 -7.21 -1.75 -12.63
CA PRO A 17 -8.63 -1.48 -12.52
C PRO A 17 -8.81 -0.64 -11.26
N VAL A 18 -9.16 0.65 -11.44
CA VAL A 18 -9.60 1.50 -10.35
C VAL A 18 -10.84 0.81 -9.79
N ARG A 19 -10.68 0.14 -8.64
CA ARG A 19 -11.79 -0.55 -7.99
C ARG A 19 -12.84 0.51 -7.70
N SER A 20 -14.06 0.29 -8.18
CA SER A 20 -15.20 1.13 -7.81
C SER A 20 -15.33 1.15 -6.29
N ASP A 21 -15.70 2.29 -5.72
CA ASP A 21 -15.91 2.44 -4.28
C ASP A 21 -16.87 1.36 -3.74
N LYS A 22 -17.88 1.00 -4.53
CA LYS A 22 -18.81 -0.08 -4.19
C LYS A 22 -18.12 -1.44 -4.10
N GLN A 23 -17.28 -1.79 -5.08
CA GLN A 23 -16.53 -3.04 -5.05
C GLN A 23 -15.56 -3.09 -3.87
N SER A 24 -14.94 -1.97 -3.53
CA SER A 24 -14.04 -1.87 -2.36
C SER A 24 -14.81 -2.06 -1.05
N GLN A 25 -15.99 -1.45 -0.92
CA GLN A 25 -16.87 -1.63 0.24
C GLN A 25 -17.34 -3.09 0.38
N ASP A 26 -17.76 -3.73 -0.72
CA ASP A 26 -18.17 -5.13 -0.74
C ASP A 26 -17.02 -6.06 -0.34
N ASN A 27 -15.80 -5.80 -0.83
CA ASN A 27 -14.61 -6.56 -0.45
C ASN A 27 -14.26 -6.38 1.03
N ILE A 28 -14.41 -5.18 1.59
CA ILE A 28 -14.14 -4.93 3.02
C ILE A 28 -15.19 -5.61 3.89
N ALA A 29 -16.46 -5.59 3.49
CA ALA A 29 -17.51 -6.34 4.17
C ALA A 29 -17.21 -7.85 4.18
N TYR A 30 -16.74 -8.40 3.05
CA TYR A 30 -16.30 -9.79 2.95
C TYR A 30 -15.11 -10.09 3.87
N ILE A 31 -14.10 -9.23 3.92
CA ILE A 31 -12.96 -9.36 4.84
C ILE A 31 -13.43 -9.39 6.30
N ARG A 32 -14.35 -8.50 6.69
CA ARG A 32 -14.91 -8.48 8.06
C ARG A 32 -15.60 -9.79 8.42
N GLN A 33 -16.35 -10.38 7.48
CA GLN A 33 -16.97 -11.68 7.70
C GLN A 33 -15.91 -12.78 7.93
N MET A 34 -14.87 -12.86 7.09
CA MET A 34 -13.80 -13.84 7.28
C MET A 34 -13.07 -13.66 8.61
N LEU A 35 -12.81 -12.42 9.03
CA LEU A 35 -12.16 -12.13 10.30
C LEU A 35 -13.01 -12.58 11.50
N ALA A 36 -14.33 -12.43 11.43
CA ALA A 36 -15.23 -12.91 12.47
C ALA A 36 -15.19 -14.44 12.62
N GLU A 37 -15.21 -15.17 11.50
CA GLU A 37 -15.11 -16.64 11.49
C GLU A 37 -13.76 -17.11 12.05
N LEU A 38 -12.65 -16.54 11.58
CA LEU A 38 -11.31 -16.91 12.05
C LEU A 38 -11.12 -16.61 13.54
N ARG A 39 -11.69 -15.50 14.04
CA ARG A 39 -11.65 -15.15 15.46
C ARG A 39 -12.39 -16.20 16.30
N ALA A 40 -13.52 -16.72 15.82
CA ALA A 40 -14.26 -17.78 16.50
C ALA A 40 -13.43 -19.08 16.57
N VAL A 41 -12.75 -19.46 15.48
CA VAL A 41 -11.84 -20.62 15.46
C VAL A 41 -10.67 -20.41 16.42
N ALA A 42 -10.00 -19.26 16.39
CA ALA A 42 -8.89 -18.96 17.30
C ALA A 42 -9.30 -18.99 18.77
N ASN A 43 -10.54 -18.59 19.09
CA ASN A 43 -11.10 -18.70 20.44
C ASN A 43 -11.34 -20.16 20.86
N ILE A 44 -11.83 -21.01 19.96
CA ILE A 44 -12.01 -22.45 20.23
C ILE A 44 -10.66 -23.12 20.51
N GLU A 45 -9.64 -22.77 19.74
CA GLU A 45 -8.28 -23.32 19.87
C GLU A 45 -7.47 -22.72 21.05
N GLY A 46 -8.01 -21.74 21.78
CA GLY A 46 -7.30 -21.06 22.87
C GLY A 46 -6.09 -20.24 22.42
N ALA A 47 -6.05 -19.84 21.14
CA ALA A 47 -4.94 -19.10 20.54
C ALA A 47 -5.06 -17.59 20.81
N GLU A 48 -4.90 -17.18 22.08
CA GLU A 48 -5.19 -15.81 22.56
C GLU A 48 -4.49 -14.70 21.76
N MET A 49 -3.20 -14.86 21.46
CA MET A 49 -2.46 -13.85 20.69
C MET A 49 -2.97 -13.73 19.25
N LEU A 50 -3.32 -14.87 18.62
CA LEU A 50 -3.89 -14.88 17.28
C LEU A 50 -5.28 -14.25 17.27
N ARG A 51 -6.12 -14.59 18.25
CA ARG A 51 -7.44 -13.99 18.44
C ARG A 51 -7.35 -12.48 18.60
N TYR A 52 -6.39 -11.99 19.39
CA TYR A 52 -6.13 -10.55 19.54
C TYR A 52 -5.81 -9.89 18.20
N LEU A 53 -4.91 -10.45 17.40
CA LEU A 53 -4.57 -9.89 16.09
C LEU A 53 -5.78 -9.87 15.14
N LEU A 54 -6.60 -10.91 15.16
CA LEU A 54 -7.83 -10.99 14.37
C LEU A 54 -8.87 -9.96 14.82
N GLU A 55 -9.02 -9.74 16.13
CA GLU A 55 -9.89 -8.70 16.68
C GLU A 55 -9.44 -7.30 16.25
N MET A 56 -8.14 -7.00 16.36
CA MET A 56 -7.60 -5.71 15.95
C MET A 56 -7.77 -5.48 14.44
N ALA A 57 -7.56 -6.51 13.62
CA ALA A 57 -7.81 -6.44 12.19
C ALA A 57 -9.31 -6.24 11.86
N TYR A 58 -10.22 -6.87 12.62
CA TYR A 58 -11.66 -6.71 12.45
C TYR A 58 -12.11 -5.27 12.75
N MET A 59 -11.57 -4.65 13.81
CA MET A 59 -11.86 -3.27 14.16
C MET A 59 -11.33 -2.31 13.08
N GLU A 60 -10.10 -2.49 12.60
CA GLU A 60 -9.53 -1.67 11.53
C GLU A 60 -10.36 -1.78 10.23
N ALA A 61 -10.79 -2.99 9.86
CA ALA A 61 -11.68 -3.18 8.71
C ALA A 61 -13.05 -2.52 8.90
N SER A 62 -13.57 -2.47 10.14
CA SER A 62 -14.82 -1.78 10.47
C SER A 62 -14.68 -0.27 10.35
N ASP A 63 -13.56 0.29 10.81
CA ASP A 63 -13.24 1.72 10.69
C ASP A 63 -13.05 2.12 9.22
N ILE A 64 -12.38 1.29 8.42
CA ILE A 64 -12.24 1.48 6.98
C ILE A 64 -13.61 1.48 6.29
N GLN A 65 -14.49 0.53 6.63
CA GLN A 65 -15.83 0.46 6.06
C GLN A 65 -16.68 1.69 6.42
N ALA A 66 -16.54 2.18 7.65
CA ALA A 66 -17.21 3.39 8.11
C ALA A 66 -16.61 4.69 7.55
N GLY A 67 -15.51 4.61 6.79
CA GLY A 67 -14.81 5.77 6.24
C GLY A 67 -13.98 6.55 7.26
N LEU A 68 -13.74 5.98 8.45
CA LEU A 68 -12.93 6.58 9.52
C LEU A 68 -11.43 6.45 9.25
N ARG A 69 -11.03 5.49 8.42
CA ARG A 69 -9.65 5.20 8.02
C ARG A 69 -9.55 5.09 6.49
N PRO A 70 -8.54 5.71 5.84
CA PRO A 70 -8.29 5.50 4.42
C PRO A 70 -7.70 4.11 4.15
N LEU A 71 -8.12 3.48 3.03
CA LEU A 71 -7.60 2.18 2.58
C LEU A 71 -6.09 2.15 2.28
N SER A 72 -5.51 3.30 1.97
CA SER A 72 -4.07 3.46 1.88
C SER A 72 -3.60 4.49 2.91
N ILE A 73 -2.67 4.08 3.77
CA ILE A 73 -1.62 5.01 4.18
C ILE A 73 -0.91 5.34 2.87
N ARG A 74 -1.25 6.49 2.28
CA ARG A 74 -0.40 7.08 1.26
C ARG A 74 0.93 7.32 1.97
N SER A 75 1.90 6.42 1.75
CA SER A 75 3.27 6.70 2.12
C SER A 75 3.67 7.93 1.32
N GLU A 76 3.56 9.09 1.95
CA GLU A 76 4.09 10.35 1.46
C GLU A 76 5.62 10.35 1.66
N GLY A 77 6.27 9.22 1.36
CA GLY A 77 7.72 9.02 1.44
C GLY A 77 8.48 9.59 0.25
N ASP A 78 7.86 10.43 -0.59
CA ASP A 78 8.46 10.96 -1.82
C ASP A 78 8.39 12.49 -1.93
N LYS A 79 8.37 13.20 -0.80
CA LYS A 79 8.46 14.68 -0.78
C LYS A 79 9.77 15.24 -0.21
N SER A 80 10.76 14.39 0.05
CA SER A 80 12.06 14.82 0.62
C SER A 80 13.23 14.80 -0.37
N ALA A 81 13.07 14.25 -1.58
CA ALA A 81 14.14 14.22 -2.59
C ALA A 81 14.22 15.50 -3.45
N GLY A 82 13.65 16.61 -2.97
CA GLY A 82 13.60 17.90 -3.67
C GLY A 82 14.58 18.97 -3.18
N ILE A 83 15.48 18.66 -2.23
CA ILE A 83 16.55 19.62 -1.90
C ILE A 83 17.65 19.47 -2.97
N ALA A 84 17.61 20.34 -3.96
CA ALA A 84 18.72 20.55 -4.88
C ALA A 84 19.96 20.96 -4.08
N MET A 85 20.89 20.04 -3.86
CA MET A 85 22.23 20.34 -3.37
C MET A 85 22.93 21.18 -4.43
N GLN A 86 23.08 22.48 -4.18
CA GLN A 86 23.88 23.34 -5.06
C GLN A 86 25.33 22.81 -5.07
N PRO A 87 25.95 22.62 -6.25
CA PRO A 87 27.33 22.17 -6.32
C PRO A 87 28.26 23.26 -5.77
N ALA A 88 29.18 22.85 -4.89
CA ALA A 88 30.16 23.69 -4.24
C ALA A 88 30.97 24.52 -5.25
N GLY A 89 31.10 25.82 -4.95
CA GLY A 89 31.68 26.84 -5.82
C GLY A 89 33.10 26.52 -6.32
N LYS A 90 33.38 26.99 -7.54
CA LYS A 90 34.71 26.99 -8.17
C LYS A 90 35.68 27.82 -7.31
N VAL A 91 36.52 27.19 -6.51
CA VAL A 91 37.68 27.87 -5.90
C VAL A 91 38.80 27.92 -6.95
N LYS A 92 39.04 29.11 -7.51
CA LYS A 92 40.23 29.36 -8.35
C LYS A 92 41.45 29.45 -7.42
N PHE A 93 42.37 28.50 -7.54
CA PHE A 93 43.72 28.65 -7.00
C PHE A 93 44.60 29.28 -8.09
N GLN A 94 45.09 30.49 -7.83
CA GLN A 94 46.18 31.12 -8.58
C GLN A 94 47.51 30.59 -8.02
N GLN A 95 48.40 30.17 -8.91
CA GLN A 95 49.85 30.16 -8.71
C GLN A 95 50.46 30.93 -9.88
#